data_AF-A0A2D5HHC5-F1
#
_entry.id   AF-A0A2D5HHC5-F1
#
_cell.length_a   1.000
_cell.length_b   1.000
_cell.length_c   1.000
_cell.angle_alpha   90.00
_cell.angle_beta   90.00
_cell.angle_gamma   90.00
#
_symmetry.space_group_name_H-M   'P 1'
#
loop_
_entity.id
_entity.type
_entity.pdbx_description
1 polymer ?
#
loop_
_entity_poly.entity_id
_entity_poly.type
_entity_poly.pdbx_seq_one_letter_code
_entity_poly.pdbx_strand_id
1 'polypeptide(L)' 'SWGGFESLALPIEPSAYRSCMAWPPKPGETEDRFGVRLSIGLEDPADLIADIEQAMAAWHAA' A
#
# COMPACT_ATOMS: atom_id res chain seq x y z
N SER A 1 7.74 2.49 -13.18
CA SER A 1 6.72 2.29 -14.22
C SER A 1 5.40 2.05 -13.52
N TRP A 2 4.33 2.76 -13.90
CA TRP A 2 2.97 2.66 -13.32
C TRP A 2 1.95 2.98 -14.42
N GLY A 3 0.67 2.66 -14.21
CA GLY A 3 -0.42 2.97 -15.16
C GLY A 3 -0.49 2.04 -16.38
N GLY A 4 0.14 0.86 -16.29
CA GLY A 4 -0.05 -0.23 -17.24
C GLY A 4 -1.32 -1.04 -16.94
N PHE A 5 -1.53 -2.11 -17.70
CA PHE A 5 -2.68 -3.01 -17.50
C PHE A 5 -2.51 -3.95 -16.30
N GLU A 6 -1.30 -4.13 -15.79
CA GLU A 6 -0.98 -5.01 -14.65
C GLU A 6 -0.96 -4.25 -13.34
N SER A 7 -1.51 -4.85 -12.30
CA SER A 7 -1.44 -4.37 -10.94
C SER A 7 -0.02 -4.47 -10.36
N LEU A 8 0.40 -3.44 -9.62
CA LEU A 8 1.71 -3.37 -8.97
C LEU A 8 1.56 -2.96 -7.50
N ALA A 9 2.32 -3.61 -6.61
CA ALA A 9 2.46 -3.23 -5.21
C ALA A 9 3.94 -2.97 -4.89
N LEU A 10 4.25 -1.81 -4.31
CA LEU A 10 5.62 -1.44 -3.95
C LEU A 10 5.69 -0.91 -2.51
N PRO A 11 6.69 -1.33 -1.71
CA PRO A 11 6.97 -0.67 -0.45
C PRO A 11 7.40 0.77 -0.70
N ILE A 12 6.97 1.66 0.18
CA ILE A 12 7.31 3.08 0.16
C ILE A 12 7.70 3.56 1.56
N GLU A 13 8.51 4.62 1.59
CA GLU A 13 8.84 5.42 2.76
C GLU A 13 8.20 6.80 2.57
N PRO A 14 6.94 7.00 3.01
CA PRO A 14 6.20 8.22 2.71
C PRO A 14 6.87 9.50 3.24
N SER A 15 7.67 9.39 4.31
CA SER A 15 8.42 10.52 4.85
C SER A 15 9.46 11.07 3.87
N ALA A 16 9.94 10.27 2.91
CA ALA A 16 10.95 10.69 1.94
C ALA A 16 10.42 11.55 0.79
N TYR A 17 9.09 11.61 0.59
CA TYR A 17 8.49 12.33 -0.55
C TYR A 17 7.25 13.16 -0.23
N ARG A 18 6.68 13.06 0.99
CA ARG A 18 5.59 13.95 1.40
C ARG A 18 6.15 15.27 1.94
N SER A 19 5.77 16.37 1.28
CA SER A 19 6.12 17.74 1.70
C SER A 19 4.99 18.48 2.42
N CYS A 20 3.73 18.05 2.26
CA CYS A 20 2.57 18.76 2.80
C CYS A 20 1.88 18.05 3.97
N MET A 21 1.89 16.70 4.00
CA MET A 21 1.25 15.91 5.04
C MET A 21 2.31 15.13 5.79
N ALA A 22 2.35 15.28 7.11
CA ALA A 22 3.27 14.55 7.97
C ALA A 22 3.09 13.03 7.81
N TRP A 23 4.19 12.30 7.97
CA TRP A 23 4.20 10.85 8.11
C TRP A 23 5.07 10.49 9.30
N PRO A 24 4.61 9.67 10.26
CA PRO A 24 3.26 9.08 10.36
C PRO A 24 2.15 10.17 10.46
N PRO A 25 0.88 9.85 10.09
CA PRO A 25 -0.20 10.84 10.00
C PRO A 25 -0.44 11.62 11.29
N LYS A 26 -0.15 11.00 12.43
CA LYS A 26 -0.12 11.65 13.74
C LYS A 26 1.31 11.60 14.31
N PRO A 27 1.90 12.75 14.65
CA PRO A 27 3.21 12.80 15.30
C PRO A 27 3.24 11.97 16.60
N GLY A 28 4.23 11.09 16.74
CA GLY A 28 4.42 10.24 17.92
C GLY A 28 3.72 8.88 17.87
N GLU A 29 2.77 8.66 16.96
CA GLU A 29 2.19 7.33 16.71
C GLU A 29 3.10 6.57 15.74
N THR A 30 3.79 5.55 16.23
CA THR A 30 4.74 4.78 15.43
C THR A 30 4.14 3.48 14.88
N GLU A 31 2.86 3.23 15.11
CA GLU A 31 2.17 2.03 14.61
C GLU A 31 1.95 2.14 13.08
N ASP A 32 1.59 3.33 12.59
CA ASP A 32 1.40 3.63 11.16
C ASP A 32 2.71 4.03 10.47
N ARG A 33 3.72 3.16 10.53
CA ARG A 33 5.06 3.44 9.94
C ARG A 33 5.29 2.84 8.56
N PHE A 34 4.53 1.80 8.18
CA PHE A 34 4.72 1.09 6.91
C PHE A 34 3.81 1.67 5.82
N GLY A 35 4.35 1.78 4.61
CA GLY A 35 3.59 2.24 3.46
C GLY A 35 3.74 1.30 2.27
N VAL A 36 2.63 1.02 1.59
CA VAL A 36 2.62 0.33 0.29
C VAL A 36 1.88 1.21 -0.69
N ARG A 37 2.43 1.40 -1.89
CA ARG A 37 1.74 2.02 -3.02
C ARG A 37 1.20 0.94 -3.93
N LEU A 38 -0.10 1.00 -4.20
CA LEU A 38 -0.76 0.19 -5.20
C LEU A 38 -0.96 1.01 -6.49
N SER A 39 -0.64 0.41 -7.63
CA SER A 39 -1.10 0.85 -8.95
C SER A 39 -2.04 -0.23 -9.44
N ILE A 40 -3.34 0.05 -9.48
CA ILE A 40 -4.36 -0.92 -9.86
C ILE A 40 -4.42 -1.04 -11.39
N GLY A 41 -4.31 -2.28 -11.87
CA GLY A 41 -4.40 -2.65 -13.29
C GLY A 41 -5.85 -2.81 -13.76
N LEU A 42 -6.04 -3.66 -14.76
CA LEU A 42 -7.33 -3.89 -15.43
C LEU A 42 -7.85 -5.33 -15.23
N GLU A 43 -7.36 -6.03 -14.20
CA GLU A 43 -7.83 -7.36 -13.83
C GLU A 43 -9.29 -7.34 -13.33
N ASP A 44 -9.90 -8.51 -13.17
CA ASP A 44 -11.22 -8.61 -12.53
C ASP A 44 -11.13 -8.05 -11.09
N PRO A 45 -12.01 -7.12 -10.70
CA PRO A 45 -12.00 -6.57 -9.35
C PRO A 45 -12.11 -7.62 -8.24
N ALA A 46 -12.83 -8.73 -8.48
CA ALA A 46 -12.97 -9.80 -7.49
C ALA A 46 -11.64 -10.52 -7.24
N ASP A 47 -10.84 -10.73 -8.29
CA ASP A 47 -9.51 -11.34 -8.17
C ASP A 47 -8.56 -10.43 -7.39
N LEU A 48 -8.58 -9.12 -7.68
CA LEU A 48 -7.75 -8.14 -6.96
C LEU A 48 -8.12 -8.02 -5.48
N ILE A 49 -9.41 -8.04 -5.16
CA ILE A 49 -9.87 -8.02 -3.77
C ILE A 49 -9.40 -9.29 -3.06
N ALA A 50 -9.58 -10.47 -3.67
CA ALA A 50 -9.16 -11.74 -3.08
C ALA A 50 -7.64 -11.78 -2.81
N ASP A 51 -6.82 -11.26 -3.73
CA ASP A 51 -5.37 -11.20 -3.55
C ASP A 51 -4.96 -10.28 -2.38
N ILE A 52 -5.57 -9.10 -2.28
CA ILE A 52 -5.31 -8.15 -1.19
C ILE A 52 -5.80 -8.71 0.15
N GLU A 53 -6.98 -9.34 0.20
CA GLU A 53 -7.50 -9.97 1.41
C GLU A 53 -6.56 -11.07 1.92
N GLN A 54 -6.05 -11.91 1.03
CA GLN A 54 -5.06 -12.94 1.37
C GLN A 54 -3.78 -12.32 1.95
N ALA A 55 -3.26 -11.26 1.31
CA ALA A 55 -2.06 -10.57 1.79
C ALA A 55 -2.26 -9.93 3.17
N MET A 56 -3.41 -9.29 3.41
CA MET A 56 -3.75 -8.68 4.69
C MET A 56 -3.95 -9.70 5.80
N ALA A 57 -4.53 -10.87 5.49
CA ALA A 57 -4.65 -11.98 6.44
C ALA A 57 -3.27 -12.53 6.84
N ALA A 58 -2.37 -12.70 5.87
CA ALA A 58 -1.00 -13.12 6.12
C ALA A 58 -0.23 -12.11 6.98
N TRP A 59 -0.42 -10.81 6.72
CA TRP A 59 0.19 -9.74 7.53
C TRP A 59 -0.31 -9.74 8.97
N HIS A 60 -1.62 -9.93 9.21
CA HIS A 60 -2.18 -9.98 10.57
C HIS A 60 -1.70 -11.19 11.38
N ALA A 61 -1.29 -12.27 10.71
CA ALA A 61 -0.80 -13.48 11.36
C ALA A 61 0.71 -13.45 11.65
N ALA A 62 1.44 -12.46 11.13
CA ALA A 62 2.88 -12.28 11.31
C ALA A 62 3.20 -11.45 12.56
#